data_AF-A0A9W7FE06-F1
#
_entry.id   AF-A0A9W7FE06-F1
#
_cell.length_a   1.000
_cell.length_b   1.000
_cell.length_c   1.000
_cell.angle_alpha   90.00
_cell.angle_beta   90.00
_cell.angle_gamma   90.00
#
_symmetry.space_group_name_H-M   'P 1'
#
loop_
_entity.id
_entity.type
_entity.pdbx_description
1 polymer ?
#
loop_
_entity_poly.entity_id
_entity_poly.type
_entity_poly.pdbx_seq_one_letter_code
_entity_poly.pdbx_strand_id
1 'polypeptide(L)'
;MHRFASIAARATLRTQPFALSAPLARARPFSAFTRSQPALGFLSDYDEHVNERATSYAVPIAPKPLDAGQVSELIEEVKSGVGSAEDRARLLDLLTERVPPGVDEAAYLHKAGNKHATSVMESWAEAEWFTSKPEVPEKMTVTVFKVTGETNTDDLSPAPDAWSRPDIPLHGLAMLKNARDGIEPDVDGECGPIKQMDALKEKGFPLAYVGDVVGTGSSRK
;
A
#
# COMPACT_ATOMS: atom_id res chain seq x y z
N MET A 1 28.30 40.34 51.93
CA MET A 1 28.74 40.29 50.52
C MET A 1 29.97 39.40 50.44
N HIS A 2 29.77 38.11 50.14
CA HIS A 2 30.82 37.09 50.20
C HIS A 2 31.74 37.13 48.97
N ARG A 3 33.05 37.03 49.24
CA ARG A 3 34.13 36.88 48.26
C ARG A 3 34.49 35.40 48.08
N PHE A 4 34.81 35.05 46.84
CA PHE A 4 35.34 33.76 46.38
C PHE A 4 36.65 33.37 47.07
N ALA A 5 36.84 32.08 47.35
CA ALA A 5 38.11 31.48 47.75
C ALA A 5 38.47 30.33 46.79
N SER A 6 39.66 30.45 46.20
CA SER A 6 40.42 29.46 45.45
C SER A 6 41.07 28.46 46.41
N ILE A 7 41.32 27.21 45.98
CA ILE A 7 42.51 26.41 46.33
C ILE A 7 42.72 25.37 45.21
N ALA A 8 43.94 25.34 44.67
CA ALA A 8 44.49 24.31 43.79
C ALA A 8 45.89 23.91 44.32
N ALA A 9 46.18 22.60 44.33
CA ALA A 9 47.48 21.91 44.40
C ALA A 9 47.20 20.48 44.95
N ARG A 10 47.84 19.36 44.57
CA ARG A 10 49.19 19.09 44.05
C ARG A 10 49.26 17.61 43.57
N ALA A 11 50.16 17.33 42.62
CA ALA A 11 50.56 16.01 42.09
C ALA A 11 51.18 15.08 43.17
N THR A 12 51.42 13.76 43.01
CA THR A 12 52.30 13.08 42.01
C THR A 12 52.28 11.54 42.19
N LEU A 13 52.72 10.84 41.14
CA LEU A 13 52.81 9.40 40.81
C LEU A 13 53.42 8.39 41.82
N ARG A 14 53.00 7.10 41.72
CA ARG A 14 53.85 5.92 42.03
C ARG A 14 53.48 4.69 41.16
N THR A 15 54.50 3.84 40.99
CA THR A 15 54.82 2.81 39.97
C THR A 15 54.22 1.39 40.16
N GLN A 16 54.23 0.57 39.08
CA GLN A 16 53.73 -0.84 38.94
C GLN A 16 54.54 -1.92 39.73
N PRO A 17 54.14 -3.24 39.80
CA PRO A 17 54.23 -4.23 38.69
C PRO A 17 53.19 -5.41 38.64
N PHE A 18 53.31 -6.24 37.61
CA PHE A 18 52.59 -7.47 37.17
C PHE A 18 52.29 -8.58 38.20
N ALA A 19 51.15 -9.30 38.02
CA ALA A 19 51.01 -10.75 38.28
C ALA A 19 49.82 -11.39 37.51
N LEU A 20 50.02 -12.60 36.97
CA LEU A 20 49.08 -13.42 36.20
C LEU A 20 48.03 -14.14 37.08
N SER A 21 46.78 -14.24 36.61
CA SER A 21 45.93 -15.43 36.78
C SER A 21 44.68 -15.37 35.89
N ALA A 22 44.50 -16.38 35.06
CA ALA A 22 43.27 -16.65 34.33
C ALA A 22 42.22 -17.31 35.25
N PRO A 23 40.94 -17.17 34.92
CA PRO A 23 40.09 -18.36 34.88
C PRO A 23 39.30 -18.48 33.58
N LEU A 24 39.22 -19.72 33.09
CA LEU A 24 38.37 -20.20 32.02
C LEU A 24 36.90 -19.86 32.29
N ALA A 25 36.33 -18.92 31.53
CA ALA A 25 34.89 -18.70 31.50
C ALA A 25 34.27 -19.40 30.27
N ARG A 26 33.44 -20.39 30.57
CA ARG A 26 32.57 -21.19 29.69
C ARG A 26 32.08 -20.41 28.46
N ALA A 27 32.42 -20.92 27.28
CA ALA A 27 31.71 -20.62 26.05
C ALA A 27 30.22 -20.96 26.23
N ARG A 28 29.36 -19.95 26.06
CA ARG A 28 27.90 -20.16 25.96
C ARG A 28 27.66 -20.97 24.68
N PRO A 29 26.80 -22.01 24.68
CA PRO A 29 26.51 -22.73 23.46
C PRO A 29 25.92 -21.74 22.46
N PHE A 30 26.54 -21.67 21.28
CA PHE A 30 25.94 -21.07 20.10
C PHE A 30 24.54 -21.69 19.99
N SER A 31 23.52 -20.89 20.25
CA SER A 31 22.18 -21.20 19.78
C SER A 31 22.34 -21.35 18.27
N ALA A 32 22.18 -22.59 17.79
CA ALA A 32 22.08 -22.83 16.36
C ALA A 32 20.96 -21.95 15.87
N PHE A 33 21.33 -20.84 15.21
CA PHE A 33 20.41 -20.12 14.37
C PHE A 33 20.07 -21.15 13.30
N THR A 34 18.91 -21.80 13.47
CA THR A 34 18.25 -22.52 12.40
C THR A 34 18.31 -21.60 11.20
N ARG A 35 19.07 -22.03 10.19
CA ARG A 35 19.22 -21.36 8.91
C ARG A 35 17.81 -20.98 8.46
N SER A 36 17.45 -19.70 8.60
CA SER A 36 16.17 -19.25 8.05
C SER A 36 16.24 -19.60 6.57
N GLN A 37 15.13 -20.12 6.05
CA GLN A 37 14.97 -20.29 4.62
C GLN A 37 15.47 -19.01 3.90
N PRO A 38 16.05 -19.10 2.69
CA PRO A 38 16.36 -17.89 1.96
C PRO A 38 15.04 -17.13 1.86
N ALA A 39 14.97 -15.96 2.50
CA ALA A 39 13.85 -15.07 2.31
C ALA A 39 13.77 -14.83 0.81
N LEU A 40 12.60 -15.11 0.27
CA LEU A 40 12.30 -14.83 -1.11
C LEU A 40 12.50 -13.32 -1.31
N GLY A 41 13.50 -12.94 -2.13
CA GLY A 41 13.89 -11.54 -2.29
C GLY A 41 12.72 -10.68 -2.77
N PHE A 42 11.85 -11.25 -3.61
CA PHE A 42 10.65 -10.58 -4.07
C PHE A 42 9.66 -10.28 -2.93
N LEU A 43 9.37 -11.27 -2.07
CA LEU A 43 8.43 -11.08 -0.96
C LEU A 43 8.97 -10.09 0.08
N SER A 44 10.28 -10.07 0.35
CA SER A 44 10.85 -9.07 1.26
C SER A 44 10.71 -7.65 0.71
N ASP A 45 11.04 -7.46 -0.57
CA ASP A 45 10.96 -6.15 -1.21
C ASP A 45 9.50 -5.67 -1.32
N TYR A 46 8.58 -6.61 -1.59
CA TYR A 46 7.15 -6.34 -1.58
C TYR A 46 6.63 -5.98 -0.18
N ASP A 47 7.09 -6.65 0.88
CA ASP A 47 6.74 -6.35 2.26
C ASP A 47 7.21 -4.97 2.70
N GLU A 48 8.40 -4.55 2.27
CA GLU A 48 8.90 -3.19 2.51
C GLU A 48 8.01 -2.13 1.86
N HIS A 49 7.62 -2.34 0.60
CA HIS A 49 6.70 -1.45 -0.12
C HIS A 49 5.31 -1.40 0.55
N VAL A 50 4.78 -2.54 0.98
CA VAL A 50 3.51 -2.59 1.72
C VAL A 50 3.62 -1.78 3.01
N ASN A 51 4.73 -1.93 3.75
CA ASN A 51 4.95 -1.20 4.99
C ASN A 51 5.12 0.31 4.78
N GLU A 52 5.84 0.72 3.73
CA GLU A 52 5.94 2.14 3.34
C GLU A 52 4.56 2.73 3.05
N ARG A 53 3.73 2.02 2.27
CA ARG A 53 2.37 2.48 1.91
C ARG A 53 1.42 2.52 3.09
N ALA A 54 1.65 1.69 4.11
CA ALA A 54 0.87 1.68 5.34
C ALA A 54 1.25 2.83 6.31
N THR A 55 2.46 3.38 6.21
CA THR A 55 3.01 4.29 7.24
C THR A 55 3.36 5.69 6.75
N SER A 56 3.65 5.87 5.46
CA SER A 56 4.13 7.14 4.90
C SER A 56 3.05 8.19 4.67
N TYR A 57 1.76 7.86 4.86
CA TYR A 57 0.64 8.73 4.51
C TYR A 57 -0.33 8.91 5.67
N ALA A 58 -1.17 9.95 5.59
CA ALA A 58 -2.15 10.27 6.64
C ALA A 58 -3.10 9.11 6.97
N VAL A 59 -3.37 8.25 5.98
CA VAL A 59 -4.13 7.01 6.12
C VAL A 59 -3.38 5.90 5.36
N PRO A 60 -3.39 4.64 5.84
CA PRO A 60 -2.81 3.53 5.09
C PRO A 60 -3.43 3.41 3.70
N ILE A 61 -2.60 3.33 2.68
CA ILE A 61 -3.05 3.17 1.28
C ILE A 61 -2.60 1.82 0.71
N ALA A 62 -3.35 1.32 -0.27
CA ALA A 62 -3.04 0.04 -0.90
C ALA A 62 -1.67 0.08 -1.61
N PRO A 63 -0.92 -1.04 -1.66
CA PRO A 63 0.31 -1.12 -2.44
C PRO A 63 0.01 -0.93 -3.93
N LYS A 64 1.00 -0.40 -4.65
CA LYS A 64 0.95 -0.29 -6.12
C LYS A 64 0.76 -1.69 -6.77
N PRO A 65 0.07 -1.76 -7.93
CA PRO A 65 0.04 -2.97 -8.75
C PRO A 65 1.44 -3.41 -9.14
N LEU A 66 1.61 -4.71 -9.42
CA LEU A 66 2.89 -5.24 -9.85
C LEU A 66 3.20 -4.79 -11.28
N ASP A 67 4.45 -4.38 -11.52
CA ASP A 67 4.94 -4.11 -12.87
C ASP A 67 5.39 -5.40 -13.61
N ALA A 68 5.70 -5.27 -14.89
CA ALA A 68 6.08 -6.42 -15.72
C ALA A 68 7.36 -7.14 -15.24
N GLY A 69 8.31 -6.42 -14.65
CA GLY A 69 9.53 -6.99 -14.08
C GLY A 69 9.20 -7.80 -12.83
N GLN A 70 8.44 -7.20 -11.92
CA GLN A 70 7.95 -7.83 -10.70
C GLN A 70 7.11 -9.08 -10.97
N VAL A 71 6.26 -9.04 -12.00
CA VAL A 71 5.48 -10.22 -12.42
C VAL A 71 6.38 -11.33 -12.96
N SER A 72 7.43 -10.99 -13.73
CA SER A 72 8.40 -11.98 -14.20
C SER A 72 9.16 -12.63 -13.04
N GLU A 73 9.60 -11.85 -12.07
CA GLU A 73 10.27 -12.35 -10.86
C GLU A 73 9.35 -13.25 -10.03
N LEU A 74 8.10 -12.79 -9.82
CA LEU A 74 7.04 -13.56 -9.17
C LEU A 74 6.82 -14.92 -9.86
N ILE A 75 6.73 -14.94 -11.19
CA ILE A 75 6.52 -16.18 -11.95
C ILE A 75 7.71 -17.15 -11.79
N GLU A 76 8.95 -16.66 -11.86
CA GLU A 76 10.12 -17.50 -11.66
C GLU A 76 10.20 -18.04 -10.24
N GLU A 77 9.81 -17.24 -9.25
CA GLU A 77 9.74 -17.66 -7.87
C GLU A 77 8.67 -18.74 -7.64
N VAL A 78 7.47 -18.56 -8.21
CA VAL A 78 6.40 -19.56 -8.21
C VAL A 78 6.87 -20.88 -8.85
N LYS A 79 7.57 -20.82 -10.00
CA LYS A 79 8.10 -22.01 -10.69
C LYS A 79 9.20 -22.70 -9.88
N SER A 80 10.04 -21.94 -9.18
CA SER A 80 11.14 -22.48 -8.38
C SER A 80 10.66 -23.36 -7.23
N GLY A 81 9.41 -23.14 -6.78
CA GLY A 81 8.81 -23.86 -5.65
C GLY A 81 9.49 -23.56 -4.31
N VAL A 82 10.37 -22.56 -4.25
CA VAL A 82 11.08 -22.13 -3.06
C VAL A 82 10.11 -21.41 -2.12
N GLY A 83 10.29 -21.56 -0.80
CA GLY A 83 9.43 -20.97 0.23
C GLY A 83 8.57 -21.98 0.98
N SER A 84 7.90 -21.51 2.04
CA SER A 84 6.92 -22.27 2.80
C SER A 84 5.61 -22.49 2.01
N ALA A 85 4.68 -23.29 2.53
CA ALA A 85 3.36 -23.43 1.92
C ALA A 85 2.56 -22.12 1.93
N GLU A 86 2.78 -21.29 2.96
CA GLU A 86 2.17 -19.98 3.11
C GLU A 86 2.72 -19.00 2.07
N ASP A 87 4.04 -19.00 1.85
CA ASP A 87 4.67 -18.16 0.82
C ASP A 87 4.14 -18.50 -0.56
N ARG A 88 4.01 -19.79 -0.89
CA ARG A 88 3.43 -20.22 -2.18
C ARG A 88 1.98 -19.77 -2.35
N ALA A 89 1.16 -19.87 -1.30
CA ALA A 89 -0.21 -19.38 -1.34
C ALA A 89 -0.25 -17.86 -1.56
N ARG A 90 0.66 -17.13 -0.90
CA ARG A 90 0.80 -15.67 -1.03
C ARG A 90 1.24 -15.25 -2.43
N LEU A 91 2.22 -15.94 -3.03
CA LEU A 91 2.66 -15.66 -4.40
C LEU A 91 1.52 -15.88 -5.42
N LEU A 92 0.70 -16.91 -5.22
CA LEU A 92 -0.48 -17.16 -6.06
C LEU A 92 -1.57 -16.09 -5.89
N ASP A 93 -1.77 -15.60 -4.66
CA ASP A 93 -2.66 -14.48 -4.38
C ASP A 93 -2.20 -13.19 -5.08
N LEU A 94 -0.91 -12.87 -5.00
CA LEU A 94 -0.33 -11.71 -5.70
C LEU A 94 -0.49 -11.80 -7.22
N LEU A 95 -0.30 -12.98 -7.80
CA LEU A 95 -0.50 -13.20 -9.23
C LEU A 95 -1.96 -12.99 -9.65
N THR A 96 -2.90 -13.30 -8.76
CA THR A 96 -4.35 -13.23 -9.05
C THR A 96 -4.90 -11.82 -8.87
N GLU A 97 -4.51 -11.14 -7.79
CA GLU A 97 -5.17 -9.90 -7.34
C GLU A 97 -4.36 -8.62 -7.65
N ARG A 98 -3.07 -8.73 -8.02
CA ARG A 98 -2.16 -7.58 -8.16
C ARG A 98 -1.57 -7.38 -9.55
N VAL A 99 -1.89 -8.24 -10.51
CA VAL A 99 -1.49 -8.08 -11.91
C VAL A 99 -2.54 -7.25 -12.67
N PRO A 100 -2.14 -6.21 -13.41
CA PRO A 100 -3.07 -5.43 -14.23
C PRO A 100 -3.80 -6.32 -15.26
N PRO A 101 -5.12 -6.12 -15.46
CA PRO A 101 -5.86 -6.88 -16.46
C PRO A 101 -5.43 -6.53 -17.90
N GLY A 102 -5.50 -7.51 -18.80
CA GLY A 102 -5.16 -7.35 -20.22
C GLY A 102 -5.55 -8.59 -21.02
N VAL A 103 -5.70 -8.44 -22.35
CA VAL A 103 -6.20 -9.50 -23.23
C VAL A 103 -5.22 -9.91 -24.33
N ASP A 104 -4.13 -9.17 -24.50
CA ASP A 104 -3.28 -9.27 -25.69
C ASP A 104 -2.52 -10.61 -25.74
N GLU A 105 -1.96 -11.06 -24.62
CA GLU A 105 -1.23 -12.32 -24.51
C GLU A 105 -2.12 -13.55 -24.66
N ALA A 106 -3.38 -13.48 -24.19
CA ALA A 106 -4.35 -14.57 -24.29
C ALA A 106 -4.71 -14.87 -25.76
N ALA A 107 -4.83 -13.84 -26.59
CA ALA A 107 -5.13 -13.97 -28.02
C ALA A 107 -4.00 -14.68 -28.80
N TYR A 108 -2.73 -14.45 -28.43
CA TYR A 108 -1.60 -15.16 -29.04
C TYR A 108 -1.58 -16.65 -28.67
N LEU A 109 -1.86 -16.99 -27.40
CA LEU A 109 -1.88 -18.37 -26.93
C LEU A 109 -3.06 -19.19 -27.49
N HIS A 110 -4.21 -18.55 -27.71
CA HIS A 110 -5.34 -19.19 -28.40
C HIS A 110 -4.96 -19.60 -29.84
N LYS A 111 -4.34 -18.69 -30.61
CA LYS A 111 -3.85 -18.99 -31.96
C LYS A 111 -2.79 -20.10 -32.00
N ALA A 112 -2.02 -20.24 -30.92
CA ALA A 112 -1.04 -21.33 -30.75
C ALA A 112 -1.67 -22.67 -30.32
N GLY A 113 -3.00 -22.76 -30.20
CA GLY A 113 -3.73 -24.00 -29.90
C GLY A 113 -3.84 -24.33 -28.41
N ASN A 114 -3.58 -23.38 -27.51
CA ASN A 114 -3.75 -23.59 -26.07
C ASN A 114 -5.24 -23.73 -25.72
N LYS A 115 -5.62 -24.86 -25.10
CA LYS A 115 -7.01 -25.19 -24.74
C LYS A 115 -7.59 -24.24 -23.68
N HIS A 116 -6.78 -23.78 -22.73
CA HIS A 116 -7.21 -22.82 -21.71
C HIS A 116 -7.45 -21.44 -22.30
N ALA A 117 -6.55 -20.97 -23.18
CA ALA A 117 -6.74 -19.71 -23.89
C ALA A 117 -7.98 -19.75 -24.79
N THR A 118 -8.28 -20.90 -25.40
CA THR A 118 -9.51 -21.09 -26.19
C THR A 118 -10.77 -20.96 -25.34
N SER A 119 -10.81 -21.59 -24.17
CA SER A 119 -11.93 -21.45 -23.22
C SER A 119 -12.15 -20.01 -22.76
N VAL A 120 -11.08 -19.24 -22.55
CA VAL A 120 -11.18 -17.81 -22.22
C VAL A 120 -11.78 -17.01 -23.39
N MET A 121 -11.34 -17.27 -24.62
CA MET A 121 -11.87 -16.60 -25.82
C MET A 121 -13.35 -16.94 -26.04
N GLU A 122 -13.76 -18.19 -25.80
CA GLU A 122 -15.17 -18.61 -25.88
C GLU A 122 -16.01 -17.94 -24.78
N SER A 123 -15.55 -17.93 -23.53
CA SER A 123 -16.20 -17.24 -22.41
C SER A 123 -16.41 -15.74 -22.69
N TRP A 124 -15.43 -15.08 -23.33
CA TRP A 124 -15.57 -13.70 -23.78
C TRP A 124 -16.57 -13.54 -24.92
N ALA A 125 -16.59 -14.46 -25.89
CA ALA A 125 -17.52 -14.44 -27.01
C ALA A 125 -18.98 -14.63 -26.55
N GLU A 126 -19.20 -15.50 -25.56
CA GLU A 126 -20.50 -15.72 -24.91
C GLU A 126 -20.87 -14.63 -23.89
N ALA A 127 -20.02 -13.60 -23.77
CA ALA A 127 -20.20 -12.48 -22.87
C ALA A 127 -20.45 -12.90 -21.40
N GLU A 128 -19.85 -14.00 -20.95
CA GLU A 128 -20.00 -14.48 -19.57
C GLU A 128 -19.55 -13.43 -18.55
N TRP A 129 -18.59 -12.58 -18.93
CA TRP A 129 -18.14 -11.42 -18.14
C TRP A 129 -19.25 -10.39 -17.85
N PHE A 130 -20.30 -10.36 -18.67
CA PHE A 130 -21.46 -9.48 -18.51
C PHE A 130 -22.65 -10.24 -17.92
N THR A 131 -22.98 -11.41 -18.48
CA THR A 131 -24.18 -12.17 -18.09
C THR A 131 -24.07 -12.84 -16.72
N SER A 132 -22.86 -13.05 -16.22
CA SER A 132 -22.64 -13.55 -14.84
C SER A 132 -22.75 -12.45 -13.77
N LYS A 133 -22.77 -11.17 -14.15
CA LYS A 133 -22.84 -10.07 -13.18
C LYS A 133 -24.24 -10.00 -12.56
N PRO A 134 -24.34 -9.68 -11.26
CA PRO A 134 -25.63 -9.40 -10.64
C PRO A 134 -26.35 -8.27 -11.39
N GLU A 135 -27.66 -8.41 -11.56
CA GLU A 135 -28.49 -7.34 -12.10
C GLU A 135 -28.48 -6.11 -11.18
N VAL A 136 -28.69 -4.92 -11.77
CA VAL A 136 -28.80 -3.68 -11.01
C VAL A 136 -30.06 -3.77 -10.14
N PRO A 137 -29.95 -3.58 -8.80
CA PRO A 137 -31.10 -3.69 -7.92
C PRO A 137 -32.12 -2.60 -8.24
N GLU A 138 -33.41 -2.95 -8.28
CA GLU A 138 -34.52 -2.00 -8.49
C GLU A 138 -34.58 -0.91 -7.41
N LYS A 139 -34.07 -1.21 -6.21
CA LYS A 139 -33.99 -0.29 -5.08
C LYS A 139 -32.62 -0.39 -4.42
N MET A 140 -31.94 0.75 -4.29
CA MET A 140 -30.70 0.89 -3.54
C MET A 140 -30.90 1.87 -2.39
N THR A 141 -30.49 1.49 -1.18
CA THR A 141 -30.45 2.40 -0.02
C THR A 141 -29.03 2.90 0.15
N VAL A 142 -28.86 4.22 0.26
CA VAL A 142 -27.55 4.88 0.33
C VAL A 142 -27.50 5.90 1.46
N THR A 143 -26.30 6.16 1.94
CA THR A 143 -26.01 7.30 2.81
C THR A 143 -25.51 8.47 1.97
N VAL A 144 -26.13 9.64 2.11
CA VAL A 144 -25.74 10.83 1.36
C VAL A 144 -24.47 11.45 1.95
N PHE A 145 -23.45 11.60 1.12
CA PHE A 145 -22.31 12.50 1.34
C PHE A 145 -22.57 13.78 0.55
N LYS A 146 -23.10 14.79 1.22
CA LYS A 146 -23.53 16.06 0.61
C LYS A 146 -22.36 17.04 0.58
N VAL A 147 -22.11 17.62 -0.59
CA VAL A 147 -21.22 18.77 -0.80
C VAL A 147 -22.06 19.94 -1.29
N THR A 148 -22.14 21.03 -0.52
CA THR A 148 -22.96 22.19 -0.87
C THR A 148 -22.27 23.03 -1.95
N GLY A 149 -23.08 23.66 -2.82
CA GLY A 149 -22.60 24.49 -3.91
C GLY A 149 -22.07 23.71 -5.12
N GLU A 150 -21.13 24.34 -5.83
CA GLU A 150 -20.50 23.77 -7.02
C GLU A 150 -19.26 22.95 -6.66
N THR A 151 -19.20 21.73 -7.19
CA THR A 151 -18.01 20.88 -7.18
C THR A 151 -17.33 20.95 -8.55
N ASN A 152 -16.18 21.62 -8.60
CA ASN A 152 -15.28 21.61 -9.75
C ASN A 152 -14.44 20.33 -9.75
N THR A 153 -13.99 19.86 -10.91
CA THR A 153 -13.08 18.72 -11.00
C THR A 153 -11.74 18.98 -10.31
N ASP A 154 -11.32 20.24 -10.12
CA ASP A 154 -10.14 20.59 -9.31
C ASP A 154 -10.34 20.34 -7.81
N ASP A 155 -11.59 20.42 -7.32
CA ASP A 155 -11.90 20.07 -5.93
C ASP A 155 -11.75 18.56 -5.68
N LEU A 156 -11.94 17.75 -6.73
CA LEU A 156 -11.87 16.28 -6.68
C LEU A 156 -10.48 15.74 -7.03
N SER A 157 -9.79 16.39 -7.95
CA SER A 157 -8.46 16.04 -8.44
C SER A 157 -7.65 17.32 -8.67
N PRO A 158 -7.04 17.88 -7.61
CA PRO A 158 -6.36 19.17 -7.69
C PRO A 158 -5.17 19.15 -8.66
N ALA A 159 -4.96 20.25 -9.38
CA ALA A 159 -3.85 20.39 -10.32
C ALA A 159 -2.44 20.19 -9.72
N PRO A 160 -2.13 20.67 -8.49
CA PRO A 160 -0.82 20.44 -7.87
C PRO A 160 -0.49 18.95 -7.65
N ASP A 161 -1.52 18.11 -7.53
CA ASP A 161 -1.41 16.67 -7.28
C ASP A 161 -1.53 15.84 -8.57
N ALA A 162 -1.44 16.48 -9.75
CA ALA A 162 -1.58 15.79 -11.03
C ALA A 162 -0.54 14.68 -11.25
N TRP A 163 0.64 14.78 -10.60
CA TRP A 163 1.71 13.80 -10.66
C TRP A 163 1.33 12.45 -10.00
N SER A 164 0.40 12.44 -9.05
CA SER A 164 -0.02 11.23 -8.34
C SER A 164 -1.22 10.52 -8.99
N ARG A 165 -1.86 11.12 -10.01
CA ARG A 165 -3.05 10.57 -10.70
C ARG A 165 -2.95 9.09 -11.13
N PRO A 166 -1.80 8.59 -11.64
CA PRO A 166 -1.69 7.17 -11.99
C PRO A 166 -1.78 6.23 -10.78
N ASP A 167 -1.50 6.72 -9.58
CA ASP A 167 -1.59 6.00 -8.32
C ASP A 167 -2.92 6.35 -7.63
N ILE A 168 -3.99 5.65 -8.01
CA ILE A 168 -5.37 5.96 -7.59
C ILE A 168 -5.52 6.02 -6.05
N PRO A 169 -5.02 5.06 -5.25
CA PRO A 169 -5.12 5.14 -3.79
C PRO A 169 -4.41 6.37 -3.21
N LEU A 170 -3.25 6.73 -3.75
CA LEU A 170 -2.51 7.91 -3.31
C LEU A 170 -3.22 9.21 -3.71
N HIS A 171 -3.66 9.31 -4.96
CA HIS A 171 -4.35 10.50 -5.45
C HIS A 171 -5.70 10.71 -4.76
N GLY A 172 -6.37 9.63 -4.37
CA GLY A 172 -7.62 9.68 -3.61
C GLY A 172 -7.51 10.44 -2.29
N LEU A 173 -6.31 10.52 -1.69
CA LEU A 173 -6.09 11.33 -0.48
C LEU A 173 -6.28 12.83 -0.74
N ALA A 174 -6.08 13.33 -1.96
CA ALA A 174 -6.17 14.74 -2.30
C ALA A 174 -7.61 15.23 -2.59
N MET A 175 -8.58 14.31 -2.69
CA MET A 175 -9.98 14.65 -2.96
C MET A 175 -10.56 15.51 -1.84
N LEU A 176 -11.06 16.70 -2.18
CA LEU A 176 -11.65 17.67 -1.23
C LEU A 176 -10.70 18.05 -0.07
N LYS A 177 -9.39 18.11 -0.33
CA LYS A 177 -8.38 18.43 0.70
C LYS A 177 -8.41 19.87 1.20
N ASN A 178 -9.00 20.80 0.44
CA ASN A 178 -9.17 22.19 0.85
C ASN A 178 -10.51 22.36 1.56
N ALA A 179 -10.50 22.88 2.78
CA ALA A 179 -11.70 23.06 3.59
C ALA A 179 -12.79 23.89 2.87
N ARG A 180 -14.04 23.46 3.03
CA ARG A 180 -15.23 24.16 2.51
C ARG A 180 -16.44 23.86 3.39
N ASP A 181 -17.54 24.56 3.17
CA ASP A 181 -18.77 24.38 3.95
C ASP A 181 -19.22 22.90 3.96
N GLY A 182 -19.43 22.35 5.16
CA GLY A 182 -19.83 20.96 5.37
C GLY A 182 -18.76 19.89 5.11
N ILE A 183 -17.53 20.26 4.76
CA ILE A 183 -16.44 19.33 4.46
C ILE A 183 -15.22 19.63 5.31
N GLU A 184 -14.84 18.66 6.12
CA GLU A 184 -13.75 18.77 7.09
C GLU A 184 -12.60 17.84 6.65
N PRO A 185 -11.57 18.37 5.96
CA PRO A 185 -10.41 17.56 5.58
C PRO A 185 -9.67 17.05 6.81
N ASP A 186 -9.13 15.83 6.73
CA ASP A 186 -8.31 15.23 7.79
C ASP A 186 -7.03 16.04 8.04
N VAL A 187 -6.44 16.59 6.97
CA VAL A 187 -5.32 17.53 7.00
C VAL A 187 -5.55 18.59 5.92
N ASP A 188 -5.87 19.82 6.32
CA ASP A 188 -6.22 20.89 5.37
C ASP A 188 -5.08 21.16 4.37
N GLY A 189 -5.42 21.16 3.08
CA GLY A 189 -4.49 21.30 1.95
C GLY A 189 -3.73 20.04 1.53
N GLU A 190 -3.83 18.94 2.30
CA GLU A 190 -3.04 17.72 2.08
C GLU A 190 -3.90 16.45 1.98
N CYS A 191 -4.85 16.25 2.90
CA CYS A 191 -5.66 15.05 3.00
C CYS A 191 -7.14 15.40 3.17
N GLY A 192 -7.96 14.84 2.28
CA GLY A 192 -9.42 14.98 2.25
C GLY A 192 -10.16 14.44 3.48
N PRO A 193 -11.49 14.49 3.47
CA PRO A 193 -12.36 14.22 4.62
C PRO A 193 -12.56 12.71 4.87
N ILE A 194 -11.48 11.93 5.02
CA ILE A 194 -11.53 10.47 5.13
C ILE A 194 -12.30 10.04 6.38
N LYS A 195 -12.03 10.65 7.54
CA LYS A 195 -12.75 10.36 8.79
C LYS A 195 -14.24 10.65 8.68
N GLN A 196 -14.60 11.77 8.05
CA GLN A 196 -15.99 12.13 7.82
C GLN A 196 -16.70 11.10 6.94
N MET A 197 -16.04 10.63 5.87
CA MET A 197 -16.58 9.59 5.00
C MET A 197 -16.69 8.24 5.72
N ASP A 198 -15.71 7.86 6.53
CA ASP A 198 -15.74 6.61 7.27
C ASP A 198 -16.84 6.59 8.33
N ALA A 199 -17.05 7.69 9.06
CA ALA A 199 -18.18 7.84 9.98
C ALA A 199 -19.55 7.73 9.27
N LEU A 200 -19.64 8.13 7.99
CA LEU A 200 -20.86 7.93 7.20
C LEU A 200 -21.03 6.47 6.74
N LYS A 201 -19.94 5.76 6.46
CA LYS A 201 -19.98 4.32 6.11
C LYS A 201 -20.45 3.45 7.27
N GLU A 202 -20.19 3.86 8.52
CA GLU A 202 -20.68 3.16 9.72
C GLU A 202 -22.21 3.04 9.78
N LYS A 203 -22.96 3.85 9.01
CA LYS A 203 -24.42 3.73 8.87
C LYS A 203 -24.88 2.48 8.12
N GLY A 204 -23.94 1.69 7.56
CA GLY A 204 -24.22 0.40 6.95
C GLY A 204 -24.76 0.44 5.52
N PHE A 205 -24.73 1.60 4.87
CA PHE A 205 -25.13 1.77 3.47
C PHE A 205 -24.00 2.38 2.64
N PRO A 206 -23.91 2.04 1.33
CA PRO A 206 -22.97 2.70 0.42
C PRO A 206 -23.13 4.23 0.43
N LEU A 207 -22.03 4.95 0.27
CA LEU A 207 -22.08 6.41 0.15
C LEU A 207 -22.49 6.81 -1.27
N ALA A 208 -23.34 7.83 -1.36
CA ALA A 208 -23.65 8.52 -2.60
C ALA A 208 -23.14 9.97 -2.51
N TYR A 209 -22.29 10.35 -3.47
CA TYR A 209 -21.84 11.73 -3.61
C TYR A 209 -23.00 12.59 -4.15
N VAL A 210 -23.35 13.66 -3.44
CA VAL A 210 -24.45 14.56 -3.83
C VAL A 210 -23.96 15.99 -3.77
N GLY A 211 -24.07 16.71 -4.88
CA GLY A 211 -23.80 18.15 -4.95
C GLY A 211 -24.95 18.91 -5.60
N ASP A 212 -24.94 20.24 -5.50
CA ASP A 212 -25.92 21.08 -6.20
C ASP A 212 -25.56 21.20 -7.68
N VAL A 213 -24.26 21.37 -7.97
CA VAL A 213 -23.66 21.31 -9.31
C VAL A 213 -22.39 20.46 -9.21
N VAL A 214 -22.24 19.43 -10.05
CA VAL A 214 -21.15 18.45 -9.92
C VAL A 214 -20.40 18.27 -11.24
N GLY A 215 -19.06 18.28 -11.17
CA GLY A 215 -18.19 17.89 -12.28
C GLY A 215 -17.94 18.97 -13.31
N THR A 216 -18.05 20.25 -12.93
CA THR A 216 -17.67 21.38 -13.79
C THR A 216 -16.15 21.49 -13.90
N GLY A 217 -15.66 22.23 -14.90
CA GLY A 217 -14.22 22.43 -15.10
C GLY A 217 -13.62 21.47 -16.12
N SER A 218 -12.32 21.16 -15.98
CA SER A 218 -11.61 20.40 -17.01
C SER A 218 -11.90 18.91 -16.89
N SER A 219 -11.90 18.22 -18.02
CA SER A 219 -11.91 16.75 -18.04
C SER A 219 -10.64 16.22 -17.39
N ARG A 220 -10.81 15.34 -16.41
CA ARG A 220 -9.77 14.56 -15.73
C ARG A 220 -10.45 13.34 -15.12
N LYS A 221 -9.94 12.15 -15.44
CA LYS A 221 -10.47 10.86 -14.98
C LYS A 221 -9.83 10.49 -13.65
#